data_AF-A0A947X7S7-F1
#
_entry.id   AF-A0A947X7S7-F1
#
_cell.length_a   1.000
_cell.length_b   1.000
_cell.length_c   1.000
_cell.angle_alpha   90.00
_cell.angle_beta   90.00
_cell.angle_gamma   90.00
#
_symmetry.space_group_name_H-M   'P 1'
#
loop_
_entity.id
_entity.type
_entity.pdbx_description
1 polymer ?
#
loop_
_entity_poly.entity_id
_entity_poly.type
_entity_poly.pdbx_seq_one_letter_code
_entity_poly.pdbx_strand_id
1 'polypeptide(L)' 'EGGGLAAMPVGGASADAVSALQNLGFKPAIAAQAVARAQSELGEGASEGELIRVALKRAAG' A
#
# COMPACT_ATOMS: atom_id res chain seq x y z
N GLU A 1 -3.27 -5.12 -29.68
CA GLU A 1 -4.32 -4.48 -28.84
C GLU A 1 -3.68 -3.40 -27.96
N GLY A 2 -4.20 -2.18 -27.75
CA GLY A 2 -5.57 -1.80 -27.39
C GLY A 2 -5.77 -2.10 -25.90
N GLY A 3 -5.47 -1.21 -24.96
CA GLY A 3 -6.29 -0.05 -24.65
C GLY A 3 -6.75 -0.18 -23.19
N GLY A 4 -6.84 0.94 -22.48
CA GLY A 4 -7.36 0.98 -21.12
C GLY A 4 -6.30 1.37 -20.12
N LEU A 5 -6.38 2.61 -19.67
CA LEU A 5 -5.95 3.04 -18.36
C LEU A 5 -6.67 2.09 -17.40
N ALA A 6 -6.03 0.97 -17.05
CA ALA A 6 -6.61 0.07 -16.08
C ALA A 6 -6.63 0.89 -14.80
N ALA A 7 -7.81 1.37 -14.42
CA ALA A 7 -8.10 1.67 -13.03
C ALA A 7 -7.75 0.38 -12.30
N MET A 8 -6.51 0.32 -11.81
CA MET A 8 -6.00 -0.81 -11.06
C MET A 8 -7.04 -1.01 -9.97
N PRO A 9 -7.58 -2.23 -9.77
CA PRO A 9 -8.51 -2.43 -8.68
C PRO A 9 -7.84 -1.84 -7.45
N VAL A 10 -8.50 -0.88 -6.80
CA VAL A 10 -7.95 -0.10 -5.67
C VAL A 10 -7.44 -0.99 -4.52
N GLY A 11 -7.80 -2.28 -4.53
CA GLY A 11 -7.24 -3.30 -3.63
C GLY A 11 -5.85 -3.83 -3.98
N GLY A 12 -5.34 -3.62 -5.20
CA GLY A 12 -4.04 -4.14 -5.65
C GLY A 12 -2.86 -3.42 -5.00
N ALA A 13 -2.77 -2.10 -5.18
CA ALA A 13 -1.69 -1.26 -4.63
C ALA A 13 -1.51 -1.43 -3.11
N SER A 14 -2.62 -1.64 -2.41
CA SER A 14 -2.70 -1.93 -0.98
C SER A 14 -2.06 -3.28 -0.63
N ALA A 15 -2.45 -4.34 -1.33
CA ALA A 15 -1.92 -5.68 -1.11
C ALA A 15 -0.44 -5.75 -1.48
N ASP A 16 -0.04 -5.12 -2.59
CA ASP A 16 1.35 -5.05 -3.04
C ASP A 16 2.22 -4.29 -2.02
N ALA A 17 1.74 -3.15 -1.51
CA ALA A 17 2.42 -2.42 -0.45
C ALA A 17 2.61 -3.27 0.82
N VAL A 18 1.56 -3.99 1.26
CA VAL A 18 1.66 -4.88 2.42
C VAL A 18 2.69 -5.98 2.19
N SER A 19 2.75 -6.54 0.99
CA SER A 19 3.75 -7.54 0.59
C SER A 19 5.17 -6.96 0.62
N ALA A 20 5.36 -5.74 0.11
CA ALA A 20 6.64 -5.05 0.15
C ALA A 20 7.14 -4.83 1.58
N LEU A 21 6.28 -4.37 2.50
CA LEU A 21 6.65 -4.21 3.91
C LEU A 21 7.02 -5.54 4.57
N GLN A 22 6.30 -6.63 4.29
CA GLN A 22 6.65 -7.95 4.80
C GLN A 22 8.01 -8.42 4.30
N ASN A 23 8.32 -8.20 3.01
CA ASN A 23 9.60 -8.56 2.42
C ASN A 23 10.77 -7.74 2.98
N LEU A 24 10.50 -6.53 3.48
CA LEU A 24 11.46 -5.70 4.22
C LEU A 24 11.68 -6.17 5.68
N GLY A 25 10.93 -7.17 6.15
CA GLY A 25 11.05 -7.74 7.50
C GLY A 25 10.02 -7.22 8.51
N PHE A 26 9.02 -6.45 8.09
CA PHE A 26 7.93 -6.04 8.98
C PHE A 26 6.95 -7.20 9.23
N LYS A 27 6.38 -7.25 10.44
CA LYS A 27 5.33 -8.22 10.77
C LYS A 27 4.09 -8.00 9.88
N PRO A 28 3.43 -9.08 9.39
CA PRO A 28 2.28 -8.98 8.50
C PRO A 28 1.13 -8.14 9.10
N ALA A 29 0.88 -8.29 10.40
CA ALA A 29 -0.12 -7.49 11.11
C ALA A 29 0.22 -5.98 11.10
N ILE A 30 1.48 -5.62 11.33
CA ILE A 30 1.93 -4.22 11.33
C ILE A 30 1.90 -3.64 9.92
N ALA A 31 2.35 -4.39 8.92
CA ALA A 31 2.30 -4.00 7.51
C ALA A 31 0.87 -3.71 7.05
N ALA A 32 -0.07 -4.64 7.31
CA ALA A 32 -1.48 -4.49 6.96
C ALA A 32 -2.11 -3.27 7.65
N GLN A 33 -1.87 -3.08 8.96
CA GLN A 33 -2.37 -1.93 9.70
C GLN A 33 -1.83 -0.61 9.17
N ALA A 34 -0.52 -0.54 8.90
CA ALA A 34 0.14 0.66 8.42
C ALA A 34 -0.36 1.07 7.02
N VAL A 35 -0.55 0.08 6.12
CA VAL A 35 -1.07 0.32 4.77
C VAL A 35 -2.56 0.66 4.78
N ALA A 36 -3.38 0.04 5.63
CA ALA A 36 -4.79 0.42 5.80
C ALA A 36 -4.92 1.86 6.30
N ARG A 37 -4.09 2.26 7.28
CA ARG A 37 -3.99 3.65 7.72
C ARG A 37 -3.53 4.58 6.59
N ALA A 38 -2.53 4.18 5.80
CA ALA A 38 -2.04 4.98 4.69
C ALA A 38 -3.12 5.19 3.61
N GLN A 39 -3.85 4.14 3.24
CA GLN A 39 -5.00 4.20 2.34
C GLN A 39 -6.08 5.15 2.86
N SER A 40 -6.39 5.07 4.15
CA SER A 40 -7.43 5.92 4.73
C SER A 40 -7.04 7.40 4.75
N GLU A 41 -5.75 7.72 4.78
CA GLU A 41 -5.25 9.12 4.80
C GLU A 41 -5.06 9.68 3.39
N LEU A 42 -4.59 8.85 2.45
CA LEU A 42 -4.33 9.23 1.06
C LEU A 42 -5.57 9.12 0.17
N GLY A 43 -6.53 8.27 0.55
CA GLY A 43 -7.75 7.99 -0.20
C GLY A 43 -7.60 6.89 -1.26
N GLU A 44 -8.71 6.55 -1.90
CA GLU A 44 -8.85 5.44 -2.88
C GLU A 44 -8.06 5.61 -4.19
N GLY A 45 -7.27 6.67 -4.35
CA GLY A 45 -6.40 6.89 -5.51
C GLY A 45 -4.90 6.76 -5.22
N ALA A 46 -4.54 6.39 -3.99
CA ALA A 46 -3.15 6.35 -3.56
C ALA A 46 -2.34 5.33 -4.36
N SER A 47 -1.23 5.78 -4.94
CA SER A 47 -0.29 4.87 -5.61
C SER A 47 0.43 3.99 -4.58
N GLU A 48 0.81 2.77 -4.98
CA GLU A 48 1.56 1.83 -4.13
C GLU A 48 2.78 2.50 -3.47
N GLY A 49 3.57 3.26 -4.23
CA GLY A 49 4.74 3.97 -3.70
C GLY A 49 4.41 5.00 -2.62
N GLU A 50 3.24 5.64 -2.67
CA GLU A 50 2.79 6.56 -1.61
C GLU A 50 2.33 5.78 -0.37
N LEU A 51 1.58 4.69 -0.58
CA LEU A 51 1.15 3.79 0.49
C LEU A 51 2.35 3.22 1.24
N ILE A 52 3.37 2.72 0.53
CA ILE A 52 4.59 2.18 1.13
C ILE A 52 5.29 3.26 1.94
N ARG A 53 5.52 4.47 1.41
CA ARG A 53 6.20 5.53 2.18
C ARG A 53 5.46 5.89 3.47
N VAL A 54 4.15 6.11 3.40
CA VAL A 54 3.34 6.49 4.57
C VAL A 54 3.24 5.33 5.56
N ALA A 55 3.02 4.11 5.08
CA ALA A 55 2.96 2.92 5.92
C ALA A 55 4.30 2.64 6.61
N LEU A 56 5.42 2.74 5.89
CA LEU A 56 6.75 2.49 6.43
C LEU A 56 7.12 3.54 7.49
N LYS A 57 6.76 4.82 7.29
CA LYS A 57 6.86 5.86 8.33
C LYS A 57 6.04 5.52 9.58
N ARG A 58 4.87 4.91 9.42
CA ARG A 58 4.01 4.50 10.55
C ARG A 58 4.46 3.21 11.23
N ALA A 59 5.08 2.29 10.50
CA ALA A 59 5.55 1.02 11.02
C ALA A 59 6.93 1.11 11.68
N ALA A 60 7.77 2.05 11.22
CA ALA A 60 9.10 2.32 11.77
C ALA A 60 9.12 3.43 12.85
N GLY A 61 8.00 4.15 13.01
CA GLY A 61 7.81 5.22 13.99
C GLY A 61 7.25 4.75 15.32
#